data_AF-A0A533ZK84-F1
#
_entry.id   AF-A0A533ZK84-F1
#
_cell.length_a   1.000
_cell.length_b   1.000
_cell.length_c   1.000
_cell.angle_alpha   90.00
_cell.angle_beta   90.00
_cell.angle_gamma   90.00
#
_symmetry.space_group_name_H-M   'P 1'
#
loop_
_entity.id
_entity.type
_entity.pdbx_description
1 polymer ?
#
loop_
_entity_poly.entity_id
_entity_poly.type
_entity_poly.pdbx_seq_one_letter_code
_entity_poly.pdbx_strand_id
1 'polypeptide(L)'
;MITNPDALPQLIGEFRPVDEWQMHINQLFYGLRGSRLRDYYQTFAAADYRLAHALAADYFARVLERERKVKAEAKVKGGAQSEPQPQPRPQPVLTVMEWGCGNGNLAACFLSHLKRMDTGGAIYPRLRYVLVDDREAALESARDHPDLAEHLPRVETLCATVTDLASVKDASVDRILCNELWNDLPTKLMLRKEGEVEEEYLRPNLGESKHAAISDWSSFVRAFDAKDLRALVGFPPFLEDIIWEKDYRRADWKAVPYRKTITDFLKQIDERVLVPVNLGACATVKEARRILAQDAVGFSSFDAGTVELKVLNDPEK
;
A
#
# COMPACT_ATOMS: atom_id res chain seq x y z
N MET A 1 13.27 19.51 -38.62
CA MET A 1 12.39 18.35 -38.91
C MET A 1 10.97 18.84 -38.77
N ILE A 2 10.14 18.61 -39.78
CA ILE A 2 8.72 18.96 -39.73
C ILE A 2 8.03 17.79 -39.03
N THR A 3 7.65 17.96 -37.76
CA THR A 3 6.72 17.05 -37.07
C THR A 3 5.37 17.19 -37.74
N ASN A 4 4.77 16.08 -38.18
CA ASN A 4 3.44 16.12 -38.76
C ASN A 4 2.43 16.32 -37.61
N PRO A 5 1.72 17.46 -37.54
CA PRO A 5 0.76 17.70 -36.45
C PRO A 5 -0.40 16.71 -36.43
N ASP A 6 -0.63 15.99 -37.53
CA ASP A 6 -1.69 14.98 -37.68
C ASP A 6 -1.17 13.53 -37.52
N ALA A 7 0.10 13.33 -37.14
CA ALA A 7 0.63 11.99 -36.92
C ALA A 7 -0.05 11.32 -35.73
N LEU A 8 -0.68 10.17 -35.98
CA LEU A 8 -1.31 9.39 -34.91
C LEU A 8 -0.24 8.89 -33.92
N PRO A 9 -0.50 8.97 -32.61
CA PRO A 9 0.33 8.36 -31.59
C PRO A 9 0.59 6.88 -31.90
N GLN A 10 1.81 6.42 -31.62
CA GLN A 10 2.22 5.05 -31.89
C GLN A 10 1.87 4.16 -30.69
N LEU A 11 1.16 3.07 -30.96
CA LEU A 11 0.68 2.14 -29.94
C LEU A 11 1.84 1.45 -29.25
N ILE A 12 1.84 1.46 -27.92
CA ILE A 12 2.78 0.65 -27.11
C ILE A 12 2.05 -0.40 -26.27
N GLY A 13 0.72 -0.41 -26.31
CA GLY A 13 -0.13 -1.41 -25.66
C GLY A 13 -1.57 -1.36 -26.19
N GLU A 14 -2.39 -2.28 -25.70
CA GLU A 14 -3.81 -2.39 -26.03
C GLU A 14 -4.71 -1.67 -25.02
N PHE A 15 -6.00 -1.53 -25.35
CA PHE A 15 -6.98 -1.10 -24.36
C PHE A 15 -7.10 -2.12 -23.22
N ARG A 16 -6.83 -1.68 -21.99
CA ARG A 16 -7.04 -2.43 -20.76
C ARG A 16 -7.66 -1.52 -19.68
N PRO A 17 -8.32 -2.09 -18.65
CA PRO A 17 -8.83 -1.30 -17.54
C PRO A 17 -7.74 -0.45 -16.86
N VAL A 18 -8.13 0.69 -16.28
CA VAL A 18 -7.19 1.62 -15.60
C VAL A 18 -6.34 0.91 -14.56
N ASP A 19 -6.92 0.03 -13.75
CA ASP A 19 -6.22 -0.66 -12.67
C ASP A 19 -5.10 -1.57 -13.18
N GLU A 20 -5.26 -2.18 -14.35
CA GLU A 20 -4.22 -3.00 -14.96
C GLU A 20 -3.05 -2.14 -15.45
N TRP A 21 -3.34 -1.03 -16.13
CA TRP A 21 -2.31 -0.09 -16.58
C TRP A 21 -1.61 0.62 -15.42
N GLN A 22 -2.35 1.01 -14.38
CA GLN A 22 -1.79 1.57 -13.15
C GLN A 22 -0.73 0.63 -12.56
N MET A 23 -1.07 -0.65 -12.36
CA MET A 23 -0.12 -1.62 -11.80
C MET A 23 1.07 -1.87 -12.72
N HIS A 24 0.84 -1.93 -14.03
CA HIS A 24 1.92 -2.09 -15.01
C HIS A 24 2.90 -0.90 -14.96
N ILE A 25 2.38 0.32 -15.00
CA ILE A 25 3.19 1.55 -14.98
C ILE A 25 3.87 1.75 -13.64
N ASN A 26 3.22 1.43 -12.51
CA ASN A 26 3.85 1.48 -11.19
C ASN A 26 5.11 0.59 -11.16
N GLN A 27 5.03 -0.64 -11.67
CA GLN A 27 6.19 -1.53 -11.72
C GLN A 27 7.33 -0.97 -12.57
N LEU A 28 7.02 -0.39 -13.73
CA LEU A 28 8.03 0.26 -14.58
C LEU A 28 8.62 1.50 -13.91
N PHE A 29 7.77 2.36 -13.36
CA PHE A 29 8.14 3.61 -12.72
C PHE A 29 9.10 3.36 -11.56
N TYR A 30 8.72 2.46 -10.65
CA TYR A 30 9.53 2.12 -9.50
C TYR A 30 10.81 1.38 -9.90
N GLY A 31 10.71 0.43 -10.84
CA GLY A 31 11.82 -0.37 -11.31
C GLY A 31 12.89 0.44 -12.06
N LEU A 32 12.49 1.37 -12.93
CA LEU A 32 13.41 2.19 -13.72
C LEU A 32 14.05 3.32 -12.90
N ARG A 33 13.40 3.81 -11.84
CA ARG A 33 13.91 4.91 -11.02
C ARG A 33 14.75 4.42 -9.83
N GLY A 34 14.53 3.20 -9.34
CA GLY A 34 15.35 2.59 -8.29
C GLY A 34 15.57 3.51 -7.09
N SER A 35 16.83 3.79 -6.73
CA SER A 35 17.20 4.64 -5.60
C SER A 35 16.80 6.11 -5.74
N ARG A 36 16.51 6.59 -6.96
CA ARG A 36 16.06 7.95 -7.25
C ARG A 36 14.57 8.16 -6.98
N LEU A 37 13.86 7.15 -6.49
CA LEU A 37 12.45 7.30 -6.12
C LEU A 37 12.22 8.43 -5.11
N ARG A 38 13.21 8.68 -4.24
CA ARG A 38 13.19 9.76 -3.24
C ARG A 38 13.22 11.17 -3.84
N ASP A 39 13.66 11.29 -5.10
CA ASP A 39 13.61 12.57 -5.83
C ASP A 39 12.16 12.97 -6.16
N TYR A 40 11.22 12.00 -6.11
CA TYR A 40 9.82 12.18 -6.53
C TYR A 40 8.81 12.04 -5.40
N TYR A 41 9.10 11.22 -4.39
CA TYR A 41 8.19 10.99 -3.26
C TYR A 41 8.90 11.21 -1.93
N GLN A 42 8.49 12.28 -1.24
CA GLN A 42 8.76 12.48 0.17
C GLN A 42 7.44 12.28 0.93
N THR A 43 7.24 11.10 1.48
CA THR A 43 6.05 10.79 2.28
C THR A 43 6.11 11.48 3.64
N PHE A 44 4.97 11.66 4.30
CA PHE A 44 4.88 12.24 5.63
C PHE A 44 5.77 11.48 6.63
N ALA A 45 5.77 10.15 6.54
CA ALA A 45 6.59 9.28 7.38
C ALA A 45 8.09 9.31 7.02
N ALA A 46 8.47 9.64 5.79
CA ALA A 46 9.87 9.81 5.39
C ALA A 46 10.40 11.21 5.75
N ALA A 47 9.53 12.21 5.79
CA ALA A 47 9.90 13.60 6.05
C ALA A 47 10.12 13.91 7.54
N ASP A 48 9.35 13.26 8.43
CA ASP A 48 9.23 13.69 9.81
C ASP A 48 9.02 12.51 10.78
N TYR A 49 9.77 12.51 11.88
CA TYR A 49 9.72 11.46 12.90
C TYR A 49 8.45 11.51 13.78
N ARG A 50 7.70 12.63 13.79
CA ARG A 50 6.59 12.85 14.72
C ARG A 50 5.45 11.87 14.53
N LEU A 51 5.17 11.45 13.29
CA LEU A 51 4.18 10.38 13.05
C LEU A 51 4.60 9.09 13.75
N ALA A 52 5.84 8.66 13.53
CA ALA A 52 6.39 7.45 14.11
C ALA A 52 6.38 7.48 15.65
N HIS A 53 6.75 8.63 16.24
CA HIS A 53 6.69 8.84 17.68
C HIS A 53 5.25 8.75 18.22
N ALA A 54 4.29 9.41 17.56
CA ALA A 54 2.88 9.37 17.96
C ALA A 54 2.33 7.93 17.90
N LEU A 55 2.64 7.20 16.83
CA LEU A 55 2.25 5.79 16.68
C LEU A 55 2.88 4.89 17.74
N ALA A 56 4.16 5.08 18.05
CA ALA A 56 4.84 4.34 19.11
C ALA A 56 4.23 4.63 20.49
N ALA A 57 3.90 5.90 20.77
CA ALA A 57 3.31 6.30 22.04
C ALA A 57 1.89 5.74 22.21
N ASP A 58 1.06 5.83 21.16
CA ASP A 58 -0.27 5.22 21.12
C ASP A 58 -0.18 3.70 21.34
N TYR A 59 0.72 3.03 20.61
CA TYR A 59 0.93 1.59 20.75
C TYR A 59 1.35 1.19 22.17
N PHE A 60 2.35 1.88 22.73
CA PHE A 60 2.83 1.64 24.09
C PHE A 60 1.71 1.78 25.14
N ALA A 61 0.97 2.89 25.07
CA ALA A 61 -0.13 3.16 26.01
C ALA A 61 -1.23 2.09 25.93
N ARG A 62 -1.64 1.72 24.71
CA ARG A 62 -2.71 0.74 24.48
C ARG A 62 -2.32 -0.67 24.92
N VAL A 63 -1.08 -1.09 24.65
CA VAL A 63 -0.59 -2.41 25.12
C VAL A 63 -0.55 -2.46 26.64
N LEU A 64 -0.04 -1.42 27.31
CA LEU A 64 -0.03 -1.36 28.77
C LEU A 64 -1.43 -1.38 29.37
N GLU A 65 -2.37 -0.64 28.80
CA GLU A 65 -3.76 -0.65 29.24
C GLU A 65 -4.39 -2.04 29.11
N ARG A 66 -4.20 -2.69 27.95
CA ARG A 66 -4.65 -4.07 27.71
C ARG A 66 -4.10 -5.02 28.76
N GLU A 67 -2.79 -4.99 29.03
CA GLU A 67 -2.18 -5.89 30.01
C GLU A 67 -2.67 -5.65 31.44
N ARG A 68 -2.94 -4.39 31.81
CA ARG A 68 -3.55 -4.07 33.11
C ARG A 68 -4.95 -4.65 33.22
N LYS A 69 -5.77 -4.56 32.16
CA LYS A 69 -7.12 -5.14 32.13
C LYS A 69 -7.06 -6.67 32.28
N VAL A 70 -6.21 -7.34 31.51
CA VAL A 70 -6.02 -8.80 31.62
C VAL A 70 -5.59 -9.21 33.03
N LYS A 71 -4.65 -8.49 33.65
CA LYS A 71 -4.22 -8.75 35.04
C LYS A 71 -5.34 -8.51 36.05
N ALA A 72 -6.15 -7.47 35.87
CA ALA A 72 -7.28 -7.17 36.75
C ALA A 72 -8.36 -8.27 36.65
N GLU A 73 -8.71 -8.69 35.44
CA GLU A 73 -9.68 -9.77 35.21
C GLU A 73 -9.19 -11.11 35.79
N ALA A 74 -7.90 -11.41 35.66
CA ALA A 74 -7.30 -12.60 36.27
C ALA A 74 -7.37 -12.55 37.81
N LYS A 75 -7.20 -11.38 38.43
CA LYS A 75 -7.35 -11.21 39.89
C LYS A 75 -8.80 -11.38 40.35
N VAL A 76 -9.78 -10.91 39.57
CA VAL A 76 -11.21 -11.07 39.90
C VAL A 76 -11.64 -12.53 39.75
N LYS A 77 -11.16 -13.24 38.73
CA LYS A 77 -11.47 -14.66 38.50
C LYS A 77 -10.67 -15.63 39.38
N GLY A 78 -9.47 -15.23 39.82
CA GLY A 78 -8.54 -16.03 40.63
C GLY A 78 -8.79 -16.00 42.14
N GLY A 79 -9.97 -15.56 42.61
CA GLY A 79 -10.37 -15.58 44.02
C GLY A 79 -10.57 -16.98 44.63
N ALA A 80 -10.35 -18.05 43.87
CA ALA A 80 -10.39 -19.42 44.38
C ALA A 80 -9.11 -20.19 43.96
N GLN A 81 -8.38 -20.61 45.00
CA GLN A 81 -7.32 -21.62 45.02
C GLN A 81 -5.94 -21.23 44.46
N SER A 82 -5.06 -20.98 45.42
CA SER A 82 -3.60 -20.96 45.32
C SER A 82 -3.06 -22.37 45.05
N GLU A 83 -2.84 -22.70 43.77
CA GLU A 83 -1.91 -23.76 43.39
C GLU A 83 -0.51 -23.19 43.05
N PRO A 84 0.57 -23.99 43.19
CA PRO A 84 1.94 -23.52 43.02
C PRO A 84 2.16 -22.99 41.59
N GLN A 85 2.79 -21.81 41.49
CA GLN A 85 3.09 -21.14 40.22
C GLN A 85 3.81 -22.10 39.25
N PRO A 86 3.22 -22.40 38.08
CA PRO A 86 3.99 -22.94 36.97
C PRO A 86 5.03 -21.90 36.57
N GLN A 87 6.17 -22.38 36.06
CA GLN A 87 7.25 -21.56 35.49
C GLN A 87 6.73 -20.38 34.66
N PRO A 88 7.42 -19.22 34.65
CA PRO A 88 6.94 -18.04 33.94
C PRO A 88 6.67 -18.41 32.47
N ARG A 89 5.40 -18.41 32.08
CA ARG A 89 5.03 -18.64 30.68
C ARG A 89 5.76 -17.60 29.84
N PRO A 90 6.33 -17.98 28.68
CA PRO A 90 6.89 -17.02 27.74
C PRO A 90 5.82 -15.96 27.46
N GLN A 91 6.15 -14.69 27.63
CA GLN A 91 5.22 -13.63 27.29
C GLN A 91 4.94 -13.66 25.78
N PRO A 92 3.69 -13.44 25.35
CA PRO A 92 3.36 -13.49 23.94
C PRO A 92 4.14 -12.43 23.17
N VAL A 93 4.63 -12.83 21.99
CA VAL A 93 5.27 -11.96 21.00
C VAL A 93 4.25 -10.93 20.52
N LEU A 94 4.71 -9.70 20.36
CA LEU A 94 3.90 -8.58 19.90
C LEU A 94 4.27 -8.27 18.45
N THR A 95 3.47 -8.76 17.50
CA THR A 95 3.72 -8.58 16.07
C THR A 95 3.16 -7.25 15.59
N VAL A 96 4.03 -6.36 15.11
CA VAL A 96 3.65 -5.12 14.40
C VAL A 96 4.03 -5.28 12.94
N MET A 97 3.12 -4.96 12.03
CA MET A 97 3.38 -4.98 10.59
C MET A 97 3.33 -3.55 10.04
N GLU A 98 4.27 -3.22 9.18
CA GLU A 98 4.27 -2.00 8.37
C GLU A 98 4.05 -2.37 6.90
N TRP A 99 2.98 -1.85 6.33
CA TRP A 99 2.53 -2.12 4.97
C TRP A 99 2.94 -0.97 4.06
N GLY A 100 3.76 -1.27 3.05
CA GLY A 100 4.40 -0.26 2.22
C GLY A 100 5.50 0.45 2.99
N CYS A 101 6.54 -0.28 3.40
CA CYS A 101 7.54 0.21 4.36
C CYS A 101 8.46 1.33 3.84
N GLY A 102 8.37 1.66 2.54
CA GLY A 102 9.15 2.71 1.91
C GLY A 102 10.65 2.56 2.19
N ASN A 103 11.26 3.59 2.78
CA ASN A 103 12.69 3.61 3.10
C ASN A 103 13.03 3.13 4.52
N GLY A 104 12.07 2.61 5.28
CA GLY A 104 12.28 2.14 6.65
C GLY A 104 12.35 3.22 7.74
N ASN A 105 12.18 4.51 7.41
CA ASN A 105 12.26 5.60 8.38
C ASN A 105 11.16 5.51 9.46
N LEU A 106 9.94 5.12 9.07
CA LEU A 106 8.83 4.93 10.01
C LEU A 106 9.18 3.85 11.03
N ALA A 107 9.63 2.68 10.58
CA ALA A 107 10.09 1.59 11.41
C ALA A 107 11.20 2.01 12.38
N ALA A 108 12.25 2.67 11.85
CA ALA A 108 13.39 3.10 12.65
C ALA A 108 12.96 4.06 13.77
N CYS A 109 12.23 5.13 13.41
CA CYS A 109 11.76 6.13 14.37
C CYS A 109 10.77 5.53 15.39
N PHE A 110 9.87 4.63 14.95
CA PHE A 110 8.91 3.95 15.82
C PHE A 110 9.62 3.09 16.86
N LEU A 111 10.55 2.24 16.43
CA LEU A 111 11.28 1.30 17.28
C LEU A 111 12.20 2.03 18.27
N SER A 112 12.91 3.05 17.80
CA SER A 112 13.76 3.91 18.64
C SER A 112 12.96 4.65 19.71
N HIS A 113 11.79 5.19 19.35
CA HIS A 113 10.95 5.87 20.33
C HIS A 113 10.32 4.90 21.33
N LEU A 114 9.82 3.75 20.86
CA LEU A 114 9.25 2.71 21.71
C LEU A 114 10.28 2.19 22.71
N LYS A 115 11.52 1.90 22.27
CA LYS A 115 12.63 1.47 23.13
C LYS A 115 12.92 2.49 24.23
N ARG A 116 12.89 3.79 23.90
CA ARG A 116 13.12 4.87 24.88
C ARG A 116 11.99 4.99 25.91
N MET A 117 10.73 4.80 25.50
CA MET A 117 9.59 4.84 26.41
C MET A 117 9.50 3.61 27.31
N ASP A 118 9.88 2.44 26.80
CA ASP A 118 9.79 1.17 27.51
C ASP A 118 10.97 0.94 28.47
N THR A 119 11.14 1.83 29.44
CA THR A 119 12.21 1.76 30.45
C THR A 119 12.16 0.49 31.31
N GLY A 120 10.98 -0.13 31.43
CA GLY A 120 10.78 -1.39 32.15
C GLY A 120 10.96 -2.65 31.30
N GLY A 121 11.20 -2.52 29.99
CA GLY A 121 11.36 -3.66 29.08
C GLY A 121 10.12 -4.55 28.95
N ALA A 122 8.93 -3.99 29.13
CA ALA A 122 7.68 -4.74 29.12
C ALA A 122 7.19 -5.08 27.69
N ILE A 123 7.55 -4.27 26.69
CA ILE A 123 6.97 -4.30 25.34
C ILE A 123 8.07 -4.47 24.28
N TYR A 124 9.03 -3.55 24.20
CA TYR A 124 10.06 -3.53 23.16
C TYR A 124 10.87 -4.83 23.08
N PRO A 125 11.21 -5.52 24.19
CA PRO A 125 11.89 -6.83 24.12
C PRO A 125 11.09 -7.96 23.47
N ARG A 126 9.76 -7.86 23.43
CA ARG A 126 8.85 -8.88 22.88
C ARG A 126 8.39 -8.58 21.46
N LEU A 127 8.79 -7.44 20.94
CA LEU A 127 8.29 -6.94 19.68
C LEU A 127 8.93 -7.68 18.51
N ARG A 128 8.09 -8.08 17.55
CA ARG A 128 8.46 -8.53 16.21
C ARG A 128 7.89 -7.53 15.22
N TYR A 129 8.75 -6.78 14.54
CA TYR A 129 8.37 -5.79 13.54
C TYR A 129 8.57 -6.38 12.15
N VAL A 130 7.53 -6.38 11.32
CA VAL A 130 7.56 -6.98 9.97
C VAL A 130 7.36 -5.87 8.95
N LEU A 131 8.36 -5.66 8.10
CA LEU A 131 8.27 -4.79 6.93
C LEU A 131 7.63 -5.58 5.78
N VAL A 132 6.59 -5.03 5.16
CA VAL A 132 5.88 -5.64 4.03
C VAL A 132 5.92 -4.69 2.83
N ASP A 133 6.39 -5.22 1.72
CA ASP A 133 6.36 -4.59 0.39
C ASP A 133 6.34 -5.73 -0.63
N ASP A 134 5.83 -5.50 -1.83
CA ASP A 134 5.83 -6.50 -2.90
C ASP A 134 7.12 -6.52 -3.71
N ARG A 135 8.09 -5.65 -3.37
CA ARG A 135 9.40 -5.55 -4.00
C ARG A 135 10.53 -5.82 -2.99
N GLU A 136 11.31 -6.85 -3.28
CA GLU A 136 12.50 -7.19 -2.49
C GLU A 136 13.48 -6.01 -2.36
N ALA A 137 13.72 -5.26 -3.44
CA ALA A 137 14.63 -4.12 -3.42
C ALA A 137 14.18 -2.99 -2.48
N ALA A 138 12.86 -2.80 -2.28
CA ALA A 138 12.34 -1.83 -1.32
C ALA A 138 12.59 -2.31 0.12
N LEU A 139 12.38 -3.61 0.37
CA LEU A 139 12.66 -4.24 1.66
C LEU A 139 14.14 -4.18 2.02
N GLU A 140 15.03 -4.48 1.07
CA GLU A 140 16.48 -4.32 1.24
C GLU A 140 16.85 -2.87 1.58
N SER A 141 16.35 -1.91 0.80
CA SER A 141 16.61 -0.49 1.06
C SER A 141 16.07 -0.02 2.42
N ALA A 142 14.94 -0.56 2.89
CA ALA A 142 14.38 -0.22 4.19
C ALA A 142 15.21 -0.81 5.33
N ARG A 143 15.70 -2.05 5.18
CA ARG A 143 16.60 -2.69 6.16
C ARG A 143 17.93 -1.97 6.31
N ASP A 144 18.43 -1.39 5.22
CA ASP A 144 19.69 -0.63 5.20
C ASP A 144 19.58 0.77 5.82
N HIS A 145 18.40 1.17 6.32
CA HIS A 145 18.24 2.43 7.03
C HIS A 145 19.17 2.48 8.27
N PRO A 146 20.06 3.49 8.39
CA PRO A 146 21.09 3.50 9.45
C PRO A 146 20.52 3.37 10.86
N ASP A 147 19.44 4.09 11.16
CA ASP A 147 18.80 4.08 12.47
C ASP A 147 18.03 2.78 12.77
N LEU A 148 17.85 1.90 11.78
CA LEU A 148 17.24 0.58 11.99
C LEU A 148 18.27 -0.47 12.44
N ALA A 149 19.58 -0.18 12.31
CA ALA A 149 20.66 -1.13 12.57
C ALA A 149 20.59 -1.74 13.98
N GLU A 150 20.31 -0.94 15.01
CA GLU A 150 20.18 -1.44 16.39
C GLU A 150 18.92 -2.26 16.65
N HIS A 151 17.95 -2.20 15.73
CA HIS A 151 16.65 -2.85 15.84
C HIS A 151 16.54 -4.12 14.97
N LEU A 152 17.48 -4.37 14.05
CA LEU A 152 17.45 -5.50 13.12
C LEU A 152 17.15 -6.88 13.75
N PRO A 153 17.60 -7.22 14.99
CA PRO A 153 17.19 -8.47 15.63
C PRO A 153 15.69 -8.63 15.90
N ARG A 154 14.89 -7.57 15.70
CA ARG A 154 13.43 -7.55 15.83
C ARG A 154 12.72 -7.34 14.50
N VAL A 155 13.48 -7.07 13.43
CA VAL A 155 12.93 -6.68 12.13
C VAL A 155 13.02 -7.85 11.17
N GLU A 156 11.85 -8.29 10.71
CA GLU A 156 11.70 -9.25 9.63
C GLU A 156 11.14 -8.56 8.38
N THR A 157 11.33 -9.19 7.23
CA THR A 157 10.75 -8.75 5.96
C THR A 157 9.80 -9.81 5.42
N LEU A 158 8.76 -9.35 4.74
CA LEU A 158 7.82 -10.20 4.02
C LEU A 158 7.60 -9.59 2.63
N CYS A 159 8.17 -10.22 1.61
CA CYS A 159 7.92 -9.85 0.22
C CYS A 159 6.56 -10.38 -0.22
N ALA A 160 5.52 -9.55 -0.09
CA ALA A 160 4.14 -9.91 -0.42
C ALA A 160 3.30 -8.67 -0.72
N THR A 161 2.26 -8.84 -1.53
CA THR A 161 1.23 -7.81 -1.72
C THR A 161 0.33 -7.73 -0.50
N VAL A 162 0.00 -6.54 -0.03
CA VAL A 162 -0.88 -6.33 1.14
C VAL A 162 -2.33 -6.78 0.92
N THR A 163 -2.68 -7.08 -0.32
CA THR A 163 -3.98 -7.63 -0.74
C THR A 163 -4.05 -9.15 -0.63
N ASP A 164 -2.91 -9.83 -0.43
CA ASP A 164 -2.80 -11.28 -0.25
C ASP A 164 -1.62 -11.62 0.67
N LEU A 165 -1.94 -11.87 1.95
CA LEU A 165 -0.97 -12.22 2.99
C LEU A 165 -1.17 -13.68 3.42
N ALA A 166 -1.34 -14.61 2.48
CA ALA A 166 -1.60 -16.03 2.77
C ALA A 166 -0.57 -16.70 3.70
N SER A 167 0.69 -16.24 3.72
CA SER A 167 1.74 -16.73 4.63
C SER A 167 1.58 -16.24 6.08
N VAL A 168 0.72 -15.24 6.32
CA VAL A 168 0.45 -14.68 7.64
C VAL A 168 -0.75 -15.37 8.26
N LYS A 169 -0.54 -15.92 9.45
CA LYS A 169 -1.58 -16.61 10.22
C LYS A 169 -2.71 -15.66 10.62
N ASP A 170 -3.94 -16.13 10.55
CA ASP A 170 -5.12 -15.44 11.08
C ASP A 170 -4.94 -15.05 12.55
N ALA A 171 -5.46 -13.88 12.93
CA ALA A 171 -5.47 -13.37 14.30
C ALA A 171 -4.09 -13.41 15.00
N SER A 172 -3.01 -13.10 14.28
CA SER A 172 -1.63 -13.16 14.77
C SER A 172 -0.91 -11.81 14.89
N VAL A 173 -1.54 -10.74 14.39
CA VAL A 173 -0.95 -9.40 14.30
C VAL A 173 -1.58 -8.48 15.34
N ASP A 174 -0.75 -7.74 16.06
CA ASP A 174 -1.18 -6.83 17.13
C ASP A 174 -1.42 -5.40 16.62
N ARG A 175 -0.60 -4.94 15.67
CA ARG A 175 -0.74 -3.62 15.07
C ARG A 175 -0.35 -3.67 13.61
N ILE A 176 -1.13 -3.00 12.77
CA ILE A 176 -0.81 -2.74 11.37
C ILE A 176 -0.67 -1.23 11.19
N LEU A 177 0.43 -0.81 10.57
CA LEU A 177 0.72 0.56 10.17
C LEU A 177 0.77 0.64 8.64
N CYS A 178 0.12 1.64 8.07
CA CYS A 178 0.05 1.85 6.62
C CYS A 178 0.10 3.35 6.34
N ASN A 179 1.08 3.81 5.58
CA ASN A 179 1.24 5.23 5.27
C ASN A 179 1.41 5.42 3.76
N GLU A 180 0.51 6.18 3.14
CA GLU A 180 0.55 6.55 1.72
C GLU A 180 0.71 5.33 0.81
N LEU A 181 -0.22 4.37 0.97
CA LEU A 181 -0.23 3.13 0.21
C LEU A 181 -1.46 3.01 -0.68
N TRP A 182 -2.59 3.64 -0.34
CA TRP A 182 -3.85 3.38 -1.05
C TRP A 182 -3.78 3.83 -2.51
N ASN A 183 -3.06 4.92 -2.79
CA ASN A 183 -2.82 5.44 -4.14
C ASN A 183 -2.00 4.49 -5.03
N ASP A 184 -1.23 3.57 -4.43
CA ASP A 184 -0.42 2.58 -5.15
C ASP A 184 -1.18 1.28 -5.43
N LEU A 185 -2.37 1.11 -4.85
CA LEU A 185 -3.17 -0.09 -4.99
C LEU A 185 -4.09 -0.05 -6.24
N PRO A 186 -4.41 -1.24 -6.81
CA PRO A 186 -5.26 -1.35 -8.00
C PRO A 186 -6.60 -0.61 -7.84
N THR A 187 -6.80 0.41 -8.66
CA THR A 187 -7.96 1.30 -8.62
C THR A 187 -8.62 1.40 -9.98
N LYS A 188 -9.88 0.98 -10.04
CA LYS A 188 -10.73 1.17 -11.23
C LYS A 188 -11.26 2.59 -11.25
N LEU A 189 -11.49 3.14 -12.43
CA LEU A 189 -12.28 4.35 -12.61
C LEU A 189 -13.64 3.94 -13.16
N MET A 190 -14.71 4.24 -12.43
CA MET A 190 -16.07 3.84 -12.77
C MET A 190 -17.02 5.02 -12.76
N LEU A 191 -18.04 4.97 -13.59
CA LEU A 191 -19.14 5.93 -13.58
C LEU A 191 -20.47 5.21 -13.76
N ARG A 192 -21.54 5.86 -13.32
CA ARG A 192 -22.91 5.45 -13.67
C ARG A 192 -23.40 6.18 -14.89
N LYS A 193 -24.14 5.50 -15.75
CA LYS A 193 -24.81 6.12 -16.89
C LYS A 193 -26.04 5.31 -17.26
N GLU A 194 -27.21 5.96 -17.23
CA GLU A 194 -28.47 5.35 -17.67
C GLU A 194 -28.79 4.03 -16.95
N GLY A 195 -28.48 3.97 -15.65
CA GLY A 195 -28.70 2.78 -14.81
C GLY A 195 -27.65 1.67 -14.94
N GLU A 196 -26.67 1.80 -15.84
CA GLU A 196 -25.53 0.90 -15.98
C GLU A 196 -24.27 1.48 -15.31
N VAL A 197 -23.27 0.63 -15.10
CA VAL A 197 -21.93 1.03 -14.67
C VAL A 197 -20.97 0.85 -15.83
N GLU A 198 -20.27 1.92 -16.19
CA GLU A 198 -19.16 1.90 -17.15
C GLU A 198 -17.83 2.00 -16.37
N GLU A 199 -16.78 1.40 -16.92
CA GLU A 199 -15.40 1.54 -16.43
C GLU A 199 -14.52 2.20 -17.52
N GLU A 200 -13.53 2.99 -17.09
CA GLU A 200 -12.55 3.61 -18.00
C GLU A 200 -11.48 2.56 -18.41
N TYR A 201 -11.22 2.49 -19.70
CA TYR A 201 -10.14 1.72 -20.33
C TYR A 201 -9.14 2.71 -20.89
N LEU A 202 -7.86 2.37 -20.75
CA LEU A 202 -6.75 3.17 -21.28
C LEU A 202 -5.98 2.38 -22.33
N ARG A 203 -5.45 3.09 -23.31
CA ARG A 203 -4.46 2.59 -24.26
C ARG A 203 -3.23 3.50 -24.25
N PRO A 204 -2.03 3.00 -23.91
CA PRO A 204 -0.83 3.80 -23.89
C PRO A 204 -0.23 3.95 -25.29
N ASN A 205 0.20 5.17 -25.59
CA ASN A 205 0.82 5.54 -26.86
C ASN A 205 2.04 6.43 -26.62
N LEU A 206 2.89 6.57 -27.64
CA LEU A 206 3.94 7.60 -27.68
C LEU A 206 3.77 8.51 -28.90
N GLY A 207 4.15 9.78 -28.74
CA GLY A 207 4.18 10.73 -29.84
C GLY A 207 5.22 10.40 -30.91
N GLU A 208 5.06 10.97 -32.10
CA GLU A 208 5.94 10.74 -33.26
C GLU A 208 7.42 11.04 -32.96
N SER A 209 7.69 12.12 -32.22
CA SER A 209 9.06 12.51 -31.83
C SER A 209 9.74 11.44 -30.99
N LYS A 210 8.99 10.80 -30.09
CA LYS A 210 9.52 9.75 -29.20
C LYS A 210 9.68 8.43 -29.92
N HIS A 211 8.71 8.08 -30.76
CA HIS A 211 8.80 6.94 -31.66
C HIS A 211 10.05 7.02 -32.55
N ALA A 212 10.32 8.18 -33.17
CA ALA A 212 11.49 8.38 -34.01
C ALA A 212 12.84 8.26 -33.26
N ALA A 213 12.85 8.53 -31.95
CA ALA A 213 14.04 8.39 -31.11
C ALA A 213 14.33 6.92 -30.70
N ILE A 214 13.34 6.03 -30.83
CA ILE A 214 13.46 4.61 -30.49
C ILE A 214 13.81 3.84 -31.76
N SER A 215 15.08 3.45 -31.89
CA SER A 215 15.60 2.79 -33.10
C SER A 215 15.04 1.39 -33.35
N ASP A 216 14.76 0.62 -32.29
CA ASP A 216 14.12 -0.69 -32.37
C ASP A 216 12.77 -0.69 -31.62
N TRP A 217 11.75 -0.20 -32.32
CA TRP A 217 10.39 -0.07 -31.77
C TRP A 217 9.80 -1.41 -31.33
N SER A 218 9.99 -2.46 -32.12
CA SER A 218 9.41 -3.77 -31.81
C SER A 218 10.03 -4.38 -30.56
N SER A 219 11.35 -4.24 -30.36
CA SER A 219 11.98 -4.66 -29.11
C SER A 219 11.55 -3.81 -27.92
N PHE A 220 11.38 -2.49 -28.11
CA PHE A 220 10.85 -1.61 -27.06
C PHE A 220 9.45 -2.05 -26.60
N VAL A 221 8.51 -2.25 -27.53
CA VAL A 221 7.14 -2.67 -27.20
C VAL A 221 7.12 -4.02 -26.48
N ARG A 222 7.93 -5.00 -26.93
CA ARG A 222 8.08 -6.28 -26.23
C ARG A 222 8.62 -6.12 -24.82
N ALA A 223 9.65 -5.28 -24.65
CA ALA A 223 10.24 -5.01 -23.34
C ALA A 223 9.26 -4.29 -22.41
N PHE A 224 8.46 -3.36 -22.94
CA PHE A 224 7.42 -2.66 -22.23
C PHE A 224 6.34 -3.63 -21.73
N ASP A 225 5.71 -4.41 -22.62
CA ASP A 225 4.66 -5.37 -22.24
C ASP A 225 5.18 -6.44 -21.25
N ALA A 226 6.41 -6.92 -21.43
CA ALA A 226 7.06 -7.88 -20.54
C ALA A 226 7.58 -7.26 -19.22
N LYS A 227 7.55 -5.94 -19.08
CA LYS A 227 8.15 -5.19 -17.96
C LYS A 227 9.63 -5.51 -17.75
N ASP A 228 10.35 -5.72 -18.84
CA ASP A 228 11.78 -6.02 -18.82
C ASP A 228 12.59 -4.76 -18.53
N LEU A 229 12.78 -4.47 -17.25
CA LEU A 229 13.52 -3.30 -16.77
C LEU A 229 14.94 -3.23 -17.34
N ARG A 230 15.60 -4.38 -17.56
CA ARG A 230 16.99 -4.42 -18.06
C ARG A 230 17.05 -3.95 -19.50
N ALA A 231 16.12 -4.42 -20.33
CA ALA A 231 16.00 -3.97 -21.71
C ALA A 231 15.53 -2.51 -21.77
N LEU A 232 14.56 -2.12 -20.95
CA LEU A 232 13.95 -0.79 -20.97
C LEU A 232 14.93 0.35 -20.63
N VAL A 233 15.92 0.11 -19.76
CA VAL A 233 17.01 1.09 -19.47
C VAL A 233 17.85 1.42 -20.70
N GLY A 234 17.90 0.53 -21.69
CA GLY A 234 18.63 0.76 -22.96
C GLY A 234 17.93 1.71 -23.93
N PHE A 235 16.67 2.04 -23.71
CA PHE A 235 15.89 2.95 -24.56
C PHE A 235 15.86 4.39 -23.99
N PRO A 236 15.59 5.40 -24.83
CA PRO A 236 15.33 6.76 -24.35
C PRO A 236 14.25 6.78 -23.24
N PRO A 237 14.36 7.64 -22.21
CA PRO A 237 13.34 7.77 -21.16
C PRO A 237 11.98 8.09 -21.79
N PHE A 238 10.92 7.37 -21.42
CA PHE A 238 9.64 7.45 -22.14
C PHE A 238 8.41 7.62 -21.23
N LEU A 239 8.53 7.36 -19.92
CA LEU A 239 7.39 7.31 -19.00
C LEU A 239 6.59 8.63 -18.97
N GLU A 240 7.28 9.76 -19.04
CA GLU A 240 6.67 11.10 -19.02
C GLU A 240 6.05 11.50 -20.37
N ASP A 241 6.36 10.75 -21.43
CA ASP A 241 5.90 10.99 -22.80
C ASP A 241 4.71 10.09 -23.19
N ILE A 242 4.23 9.25 -22.26
CA ILE A 242 3.09 8.36 -22.53
C ILE A 242 1.81 9.20 -22.68
N ILE A 243 1.15 9.02 -23.83
CA ILE A 243 -0.13 9.60 -24.17
C ILE A 243 -1.20 8.54 -23.97
N TRP A 244 -2.16 8.83 -23.09
CA TRP A 244 -3.25 7.92 -22.76
C TRP A 244 -4.48 8.22 -23.60
N GLU A 245 -4.88 7.26 -24.42
CA GLU A 245 -6.18 7.25 -25.06
C GLU A 245 -7.20 6.58 -24.15
N LYS A 246 -8.41 7.15 -24.07
CA LYS A 246 -9.45 6.77 -23.12
C LYS A 246 -10.67 6.23 -23.85
N ASP A 247 -11.25 5.18 -23.29
CA ASP A 247 -12.51 4.58 -23.74
C ASP A 247 -13.36 4.19 -22.52
N TYR A 248 -14.69 4.22 -22.64
CA TYR A 248 -15.60 3.87 -21.56
C TYR A 248 -16.43 2.67 -21.98
N ARG A 249 -16.31 1.58 -21.21
CA ARG A 249 -16.98 0.32 -21.55
C ARG A 249 -17.89 -0.10 -20.42
N ARG A 250 -19.01 -0.74 -20.78
CA ARG A 250 -19.89 -1.37 -19.79
C ARG A 250 -19.10 -2.39 -18.98
N ALA A 251 -19.12 -2.24 -17.65
CA ALA A 251 -18.43 -3.17 -16.76
C ALA A 251 -19.12 -4.54 -16.80
N ASP A 252 -18.34 -5.63 -16.86
CA ASP A 252 -18.87 -6.96 -16.56
C ASP A 252 -19.15 -7.08 -15.06
N TRP A 253 -20.35 -6.64 -14.67
CA TRP A 253 -20.72 -6.48 -13.27
C TRP A 253 -20.66 -7.78 -12.46
N LYS A 254 -20.74 -8.95 -13.12
CA LYS A 254 -20.61 -10.24 -12.43
C LYS A 254 -19.17 -10.53 -12.02
N ALA A 255 -18.20 -10.07 -12.80
CA ALA A 255 -16.77 -10.22 -12.55
C ALA A 255 -16.23 -9.20 -11.54
N VAL A 256 -16.92 -8.07 -11.33
CA VAL A 256 -16.47 -7.01 -10.41
C VAL A 256 -16.56 -7.47 -8.93
N PRO A 257 -15.43 -7.53 -8.20
CA PRO A 257 -15.41 -7.81 -6.77
C PRO A 257 -16.12 -6.71 -5.99
N TYR A 258 -16.68 -7.02 -4.80
CA TYR A 258 -17.34 -6.03 -3.93
C TYR A 258 -18.52 -5.28 -4.56
N ARG A 259 -19.08 -5.77 -5.68
CA ARG A 259 -20.14 -5.09 -6.45
C ARG A 259 -21.28 -4.49 -5.61
N LYS A 260 -21.72 -5.14 -4.52
CA LYS A 260 -22.76 -4.58 -3.64
C LYS A 260 -22.32 -3.27 -2.98
N THR A 261 -21.14 -3.28 -2.37
CA THR A 261 -20.53 -2.10 -1.73
C THR A 261 -20.32 -1.00 -2.74
N ILE A 262 -19.81 -1.34 -3.93
CA ILE A 262 -19.58 -0.36 -5.01
C ILE A 262 -20.91 0.21 -5.50
N THR A 263 -21.95 -0.61 -5.72
CA THR A 263 -23.29 -0.13 -6.09
C THR A 263 -23.84 0.85 -5.06
N ASP A 264 -23.75 0.53 -3.77
CA ASP A 264 -24.30 1.39 -2.72
C ASP A 264 -23.52 2.71 -2.56
N PHE A 265 -22.21 2.71 -2.85
CA PHE A 265 -21.41 3.91 -2.97
C PHE A 265 -21.81 4.74 -4.19
N LEU A 266 -21.81 4.15 -5.39
CA LEU A 266 -22.12 4.84 -6.65
C LEU A 266 -23.54 5.41 -6.69
N LYS A 267 -24.50 4.87 -5.93
CA LYS A 267 -25.85 5.46 -5.83
C LYS A 267 -25.88 6.87 -5.25
N GLN A 268 -24.85 7.25 -4.50
CA GLN A 268 -24.71 8.57 -3.87
C GLN A 268 -23.93 9.55 -4.75
N ILE A 269 -23.51 9.10 -5.93
CA ILE A 269 -22.74 9.85 -6.90
C ILE A 269 -23.65 10.12 -8.11
N ASP A 270 -23.58 11.35 -8.63
CA ASP A 270 -24.32 11.80 -9.80
C ASP A 270 -23.91 11.00 -11.05
N GLU A 271 -24.81 10.92 -12.04
CA GLU A 271 -24.50 10.21 -13.28
C GLU A 271 -23.35 10.88 -14.03
N ARG A 272 -22.55 10.05 -14.70
CA ARG A 272 -21.38 10.42 -15.51
C ARG A 272 -20.24 11.09 -14.73
N VAL A 273 -20.32 11.13 -13.40
CA VAL A 273 -19.16 11.45 -12.55
C VAL A 273 -18.27 10.22 -12.47
N LEU A 274 -17.02 10.38 -12.92
CA LEU A 274 -16.00 9.35 -12.85
C LEU A 274 -15.41 9.30 -11.45
N VAL A 275 -15.45 8.14 -10.81
CA VAL A 275 -14.95 7.96 -9.44
C VAL A 275 -13.94 6.83 -9.33
N PRO A 276 -12.90 7.00 -8.50
CA PRO A 276 -11.98 5.92 -8.17
C PRO A 276 -12.64 4.88 -7.25
N VAL A 277 -12.58 3.63 -7.68
CA VAL A 277 -13.01 2.44 -6.95
C VAL A 277 -11.79 1.59 -6.64
N ASN A 278 -11.25 1.78 -5.45
CA ASN A 278 -10.00 1.14 -5.02
C ASN A 278 -10.25 -0.30 -4.54
N LEU A 279 -10.17 -1.24 -5.49
CA LEU A 279 -10.38 -2.67 -5.23
C LEU A 279 -9.25 -3.25 -4.37
N GLY A 280 -8.03 -2.77 -4.57
CA GLY A 280 -6.89 -3.14 -3.74
C GLY A 280 -7.11 -2.74 -2.30
N ALA A 281 -7.59 -1.52 -2.04
CA ALA A 281 -7.91 -1.07 -0.69
C ALA A 281 -8.96 -1.97 0.00
N CYS A 282 -10.00 -2.35 -0.75
CA CYS A 282 -11.02 -3.28 -0.25
C CYS A 282 -10.43 -4.65 0.14
N ALA A 283 -9.50 -5.18 -0.65
CA ALA A 283 -8.81 -6.44 -0.35
C ALA A 283 -7.87 -6.30 0.85
N THR A 284 -7.08 -5.24 0.90
CA THR A 284 -6.16 -4.91 2.00
C THR A 284 -6.89 -4.77 3.35
N VAL A 285 -8.05 -4.11 3.39
CA VAL A 285 -8.86 -4.00 4.62
C VAL A 285 -9.42 -5.37 5.06
N LYS A 286 -9.77 -6.26 4.11
CA LYS A 286 -10.16 -7.63 4.46
C LYS A 286 -9.00 -8.41 5.07
N GLU A 287 -7.81 -8.30 4.49
CA GLU A 287 -6.61 -8.93 5.03
C GLU A 287 -6.25 -8.40 6.41
N ALA A 288 -6.37 -7.09 6.63
CA ALA A 288 -6.15 -6.48 7.94
C ALA A 288 -7.08 -7.10 8.99
N ARG A 289 -8.37 -7.20 8.66
CA ARG A 289 -9.36 -7.83 9.54
C ARG A 289 -9.06 -9.31 9.82
N ARG A 290 -8.57 -10.06 8.84
CA ARG A 290 -8.25 -11.49 8.99
C ARG A 290 -7.07 -11.70 9.93
N ILE A 291 -6.00 -10.94 9.76
CA ILE A 291 -4.74 -11.18 10.49
C ILE A 291 -4.67 -10.49 11.84
N LEU A 292 -5.45 -9.43 12.07
CA LEU A 292 -5.49 -8.76 13.38
C LEU A 292 -6.04 -9.71 14.45
N ALA A 293 -5.30 -9.81 15.55
CA ALA A 293 -5.75 -10.52 16.74
C ALA A 293 -7.04 -9.88 17.29
N GLN A 294 -7.84 -10.66 18.01
CA GLN A 294 -9.12 -10.19 18.55
C GLN A 294 -8.96 -9.03 19.55
N ASP A 295 -7.87 -9.03 20.31
CA ASP A 295 -7.49 -8.00 21.28
C ASP A 295 -6.35 -7.10 20.77
N ALA A 296 -6.13 -7.08 19.45
CA ALA A 296 -5.11 -6.28 18.80
C ALA A 296 -5.30 -4.78 19.09
N VAL A 297 -4.18 -4.05 19.08
CA VAL A 297 -4.18 -2.58 19.12
C VAL A 297 -4.86 -1.99 17.88
N GLY A 298 -4.77 -2.67 16.73
CA GLY A 298 -5.61 -2.43 15.56
C GLY A 298 -4.85 -2.00 14.29
N PHE A 299 -5.56 -1.34 13.37
CA PHE A 299 -5.02 -0.85 12.10
C PHE A 299 -5.01 0.67 12.07
N SER A 300 -3.90 1.27 11.65
CA SER A 300 -3.79 2.71 11.40
C SER A 300 -3.32 2.95 9.98
N SER A 301 -4.09 3.73 9.24
CA SER A 301 -3.76 4.13 7.88
C SER A 301 -3.79 5.64 7.73
N PHE A 302 -2.80 6.19 7.04
CA PHE A 302 -2.69 7.62 6.74
C PHE A 302 -2.52 7.80 5.25
N ASP A 303 -3.39 8.59 4.63
CA ASP A 303 -3.34 8.84 3.19
C ASP A 303 -4.18 10.08 2.86
N ALA A 304 -3.93 10.63 1.68
CA ALA A 304 -4.74 11.74 1.17
C ALA A 304 -6.07 11.21 0.64
N GLY A 305 -7.16 11.90 0.99
CA GLY A 305 -8.49 11.53 0.52
C GLY A 305 -9.57 12.42 1.10
N THR A 306 -10.81 12.16 0.70
CA THR A 306 -11.99 12.86 1.19
C THR A 306 -13.10 11.89 1.56
N VAL A 307 -13.84 12.22 2.61
CA VAL A 307 -15.09 11.55 2.99
C VAL A 307 -16.31 12.32 2.49
N GLU A 308 -16.10 13.51 1.91
CA GLU A 308 -17.18 14.41 1.54
C GLU A 308 -17.71 14.08 0.14
N LEU A 309 -18.94 13.55 0.09
CA LEU A 309 -19.62 13.24 -1.17
C LEU A 309 -19.75 14.46 -2.10
N LYS A 310 -19.78 15.68 -1.56
CA LYS A 310 -19.83 16.90 -2.37
C LYS A 310 -18.56 17.09 -3.19
N VAL A 311 -17.40 16.87 -2.58
CA VAL A 311 -16.10 16.92 -3.26
C VAL A 311 -16.02 15.80 -4.30
N LEU A 312 -16.54 14.61 -3.98
CA LEU A 312 -16.56 13.48 -4.92
C LEU A 312 -17.48 13.71 -6.14
N ASN A 313 -18.58 14.46 -5.97
CA ASN A 313 -19.51 14.78 -7.06
C ASN A 313 -19.04 15.93 -7.96
N ASP A 314 -18.10 16.75 -7.48
CA ASP A 314 -17.59 17.91 -8.20
C ASP A 314 -16.06 17.99 -8.05
N PRO A 315 -15.31 17.06 -8.69
CA PRO A 315 -13.86 16.94 -8.49
C PRO A 315 -13.05 18.13 -9.03
N GLU A 316 -13.68 19.08 -9.74
CA GLU A 316 -13.06 20.33 -10.19
C GLU A 316 -13.22 21.49 -9.18
N LYS A 317 -13.88 21.27 -8.04
CA LYS A 317 -14.00 22.23 -6.93
C LYS A 317 -13.31 21.76 -5.66
#